data_AF-A0ABD3N3T6-F1
#
_entry.id   AF-A0ABD3N3T6-F1
#
_cell.length_a   1.000
_cell.length_b   1.000
_cell.length_c   1.000
_cell.angle_alpha   90.00
_cell.angle_beta   90.00
_cell.angle_gamma   90.00
#
_symmetry.space_group_name_H-M   'P 1'
#
loop_
_entity.id
_entity.type
_entity.pdbx_description
1 polymer ?
#
loop_
_entity_poly.entity_id
_entity_poly.type
_entity_poly.pdbx_seq_one_letter_code
_entity_poly.pdbx_strand_id
1 'polypeptide(L)'
;MVTPSRTAAGDRWTSNGRQCGVLLLVFFSVVVLWNQNVPLPQIDVTHSSRGAQLQTSISKYIYKPHTDRKLEPTDCLHLLQKYRSGQIQQTIASQAYPIDKSYVTRSNTDSSFQISVHAKNIDSMRHDIFNQGVYYEDIMSDVIADMFSKANNDTPKVMLDIGANVGWFSLLAASHGAEVFAFEPNVINVVRFCESQLLNGWSLAENFENNNRIHTYLKGVGSEHGKTLVMYTPDPKNPGSYTFNEDLAKEHFSKMKSGGDLQKLDGGELPIVTLDALAQDQGWLSKHNEVKIVLMKMDIEGLEPTALAGSKELLRTKVIENVLMEFNGDLPKSDWILLIKTLSDCGYQIYQIGDHRGPKVSFQMTSEGPESVVDKIKKTLGPQVVNANVWFKVES
;
A
#
# COMPACT_ATOMS: atom_id res chain seq x y z
N MET A 1 -9.44 -53.14 -39.11
CA MET A 1 -8.93 -53.94 -40.24
C MET A 1 -8.55 -52.97 -41.35
N VAL A 2 -7.31 -53.11 -41.84
CA VAL A 2 -6.74 -52.52 -43.07
C VAL A 2 -6.49 -51.01 -43.09
N THR A 3 -5.29 -50.63 -42.66
CA THR A 3 -4.45 -49.58 -43.30
C THR A 3 -3.97 -50.08 -44.68
N PRO A 4 -3.63 -49.18 -45.62
CA PRO A 4 -2.21 -48.83 -45.84
C PRO A 4 -2.04 -47.32 -46.16
N SER A 5 -1.07 -46.57 -45.62
CA SER A 5 0.40 -46.63 -45.67
C SER A 5 1.02 -46.29 -47.03
N ARG A 6 2.10 -45.47 -46.97
CA ARG A 6 3.12 -45.12 -47.98
C ARG A 6 2.81 -43.86 -48.81
N THR A 7 3.71 -42.90 -49.03
CA THR A 7 5.19 -42.91 -48.96
C THR A 7 5.74 -41.49 -48.93
N ALA A 8 6.91 -41.35 -48.30
CA ALA A 8 7.75 -40.17 -48.30
C ALA A 8 8.64 -40.07 -49.55
N ALA A 9 8.95 -38.85 -49.97
CA ALA A 9 10.19 -38.37 -50.62
C ALA A 9 9.98 -36.85 -50.78
N GLY A 10 10.78 -35.93 -50.23
CA GLY A 10 12.22 -35.94 -50.06
C GLY A 10 12.82 -35.16 -51.23
N ASP A 11 12.99 -33.84 -51.09
CA ASP A 11 13.94 -33.07 -51.88
C ASP A 11 14.39 -31.80 -51.14
N ARG A 12 15.71 -31.73 -50.93
CA ARG A 12 16.44 -30.55 -50.46
C ARG A 12 16.65 -29.63 -51.66
N TRP A 13 16.26 -28.36 -51.55
CA TRP A 13 16.91 -27.28 -52.28
C TRP A 13 17.18 -26.10 -51.36
N THR A 14 18.44 -25.69 -51.37
CA THR A 14 19.00 -24.56 -50.63
C THR A 14 18.75 -23.24 -51.34
N SER A 15 18.70 -22.19 -50.51
CA SER A 15 19.22 -20.83 -50.71
C SER A 15 18.21 -19.68 -50.87
N ASN A 16 18.40 -18.72 -49.96
CA ASN A 16 18.26 -17.28 -50.09
C ASN A 16 16.86 -16.69 -50.37
N GLY A 17 16.25 -16.18 -49.30
CA GLY A 17 15.19 -15.18 -49.40
C GLY A 17 14.88 -14.60 -48.02
N ARG A 18 15.33 -13.36 -47.77
CA ARG A 18 14.89 -12.56 -46.62
C ARG A 18 13.36 -12.45 -46.65
N GLN A 19 12.69 -12.84 -45.56
CA GLN A 19 11.34 -12.36 -45.27
C GLN A 19 11.24 -11.93 -43.81
N CYS A 20 10.84 -10.68 -43.63
CA CYS A 20 10.40 -10.10 -42.37
C CYS A 20 9.25 -10.93 -41.80
N GLY A 21 9.46 -11.55 -40.65
CA GLY A 21 8.39 -12.10 -39.83
C GLY A 21 7.83 -11.01 -38.93
N VAL A 22 6.62 -10.55 -39.25
CA VAL A 22 5.76 -9.85 -38.30
C VAL A 22 5.39 -10.85 -37.20
N LEU A 23 5.92 -10.67 -35.99
CA LEU A 23 5.54 -11.48 -34.84
C LEU A 23 4.22 -10.94 -34.30
N LEU A 24 3.12 -11.62 -34.63
CA LEU A 24 1.83 -11.41 -33.99
C LEU A 24 1.94 -11.94 -32.55
N LEU A 25 2.13 -11.04 -31.58
CA LEU A 25 2.04 -11.38 -30.16
C LEU A 25 0.57 -11.55 -29.77
N VAL A 26 0.13 -12.79 -29.70
CA VAL A 26 -1.14 -13.16 -29.06
C VAL A 26 -0.91 -13.12 -27.54
N PHE A 27 -1.53 -12.16 -26.86
CA PHE A 27 -1.57 -12.10 -25.40
C PHE A 27 -2.39 -13.27 -24.85
N PHE A 28 -1.74 -14.22 -24.19
CA PHE A 28 -2.41 -15.14 -23.27
C PHE A 28 -2.31 -14.59 -21.86
N SER A 29 -3.45 -14.33 -21.23
CA SER A 29 -3.55 -14.16 -19.78
C SER A 29 -3.14 -15.48 -19.12
N VAL A 30 -1.94 -15.53 -18.53
CA VAL A 30 -1.47 -16.70 -17.82
C VAL A 30 -2.06 -16.69 -16.41
N VAL A 31 -3.03 -17.56 -16.16
CA VAL A 31 -3.37 -17.98 -14.79
C VAL A 31 -2.20 -18.83 -14.31
N VAL A 32 -1.32 -18.27 -13.49
CA VAL A 32 -0.26 -19.04 -12.85
C VAL A 32 -0.88 -19.81 -11.67
N LEU A 33 -1.24 -21.07 -11.91
CA LEU A 33 -1.51 -22.03 -10.83
C LEU A 33 -0.15 -22.48 -10.27
N TRP A 34 0.23 -21.95 -9.11
CA TRP A 34 1.44 -22.40 -8.42
C TRP A 34 1.19 -23.77 -7.78
N ASN A 35 1.76 -24.82 -8.37
CA ASN A 35 1.67 -26.19 -7.89
C ASN A 35 2.73 -26.45 -6.81
N GLN A 36 2.39 -27.19 -5.75
CA GLN A 36 3.17 -27.33 -4.50
C GLN A 36 4.53 -28.05 -4.61
N ASN A 37 5.05 -28.33 -5.81
CA ASN A 37 6.21 -29.20 -6.01
C ASN A 37 7.33 -28.59 -6.87
N VAL A 38 7.46 -27.27 -6.96
CA VAL A 38 8.59 -26.64 -7.67
C VAL A 38 9.69 -26.27 -6.66
N PRO A 39 10.87 -26.91 -6.70
CA PRO A 39 12.01 -26.48 -5.89
C PRO A 39 12.48 -25.09 -6.32
N LEU A 40 12.85 -24.25 -5.35
CA LEU A 40 13.47 -22.95 -5.62
C LEU A 40 14.76 -23.14 -6.44
N PRO A 41 15.05 -22.26 -7.42
CA PRO A 41 16.27 -22.37 -8.21
C PRO A 41 17.50 -22.13 -7.31
N GLN A 42 18.41 -23.10 -7.29
CA GLN A 42 19.75 -22.91 -6.73
C GLN A 42 20.56 -22.05 -7.70
N ILE A 43 21.00 -20.88 -7.24
CA ILE A 43 21.90 -20.00 -7.99
C ILE A 43 23.33 -20.38 -7.59
N ASP A 44 24.10 -20.83 -8.57
CA ASP A 44 25.52 -21.20 -8.43
C ASP A 44 26.36 -19.92 -8.37
N VAL A 45 27.02 -19.67 -7.23
CA VAL A 45 27.87 -18.48 -7.02
C VAL A 45 29.33 -18.86 -7.25
N THR A 46 29.81 -18.69 -8.49
CA THR A 46 31.26 -18.72 -8.75
C THR A 46 31.86 -17.34 -8.47
N HIS A 47 32.64 -17.23 -7.39
CA HIS A 47 33.43 -16.04 -7.06
C HIS A 47 34.51 -15.76 -8.13
N SER A 48 34.41 -14.62 -8.78
CA SER A 48 35.50 -13.99 -9.54
C SER A 48 35.90 -12.70 -8.83
N SER A 49 37.03 -12.74 -8.13
CA SER A 49 37.64 -11.59 -7.45
C SER A 49 38.37 -10.68 -8.45
N ARG A 50 37.79 -9.51 -8.73
CA ARG A 50 38.56 -8.34 -9.16
C ARG A 50 38.08 -7.12 -8.40
N GLY A 51 39.01 -6.55 -7.61
CA GLY A 51 38.77 -5.37 -6.80
C GLY A 51 38.38 -4.17 -7.67
N ALA A 52 37.22 -3.60 -7.35
CA ALA A 52 36.83 -2.27 -7.77
C ALA A 52 36.85 -1.37 -6.53
N GLN A 53 37.45 -0.18 -6.69
CA GLN A 53 37.54 0.87 -5.69
C GLN A 53 36.14 1.21 -5.14
N LEU A 54 35.99 1.25 -3.81
CA LEU A 54 34.81 1.82 -3.16
C LEU A 54 34.75 3.33 -3.47
N GLN A 55 34.02 3.70 -4.52
CA GLN A 55 33.23 4.92 -4.45
C GLN A 55 32.17 4.68 -3.38
N THR A 56 32.19 5.47 -2.31
CA THR A 56 31.10 5.52 -1.34
C THR A 56 29.86 6.03 -2.06
N SER A 57 29.07 5.12 -2.63
CA SER A 57 27.74 5.44 -3.14
C SER A 57 26.93 5.96 -1.95
N ILE A 58 26.46 7.20 -2.03
CA ILE A 58 25.42 7.69 -1.12
C ILE A 58 24.31 6.65 -1.15
N SER A 59 23.92 6.13 0.03
CA SER A 59 22.82 5.17 0.12
C SER A 59 21.61 5.72 -0.65
N LYS A 60 21.07 4.92 -1.57
CA LYS A 60 19.87 5.28 -2.35
C LYS A 60 18.63 5.43 -1.46
N TYR A 61 18.70 4.91 -0.24
CA TYR A 61 17.62 4.78 0.72
C TYR A 61 17.95 5.49 2.03
N ILE A 62 16.93 6.08 2.65
CA ILE A 62 17.03 6.82 3.92
C ILE A 62 16.75 5.96 5.15
N TYR A 63 16.25 4.75 4.97
CA TYR A 63 15.98 3.82 6.07
C TYR A 63 17.21 3.59 6.94
N LYS A 64 16.98 3.63 8.24
CA LYS A 64 17.96 3.26 9.25
C LYS A 64 17.42 2.08 10.06
N PRO A 65 18.26 1.10 10.43
CA PRO A 65 17.85 0.05 11.35
C PRO A 65 17.28 0.65 12.64
N HIS A 66 16.15 0.10 13.09
CA HIS A 66 15.44 0.61 14.24
C HIS A 66 16.17 0.30 15.55
N THR A 67 16.18 1.27 16.46
CA THR A 67 16.64 1.07 17.84
C THR A 67 15.51 0.56 18.74
N ASP A 68 14.28 0.93 18.43
CA ASP A 68 13.09 0.39 19.07
C ASP A 68 12.55 -0.84 18.31
N ARG A 69 12.53 -2.00 18.98
CA ARG A 69 12.00 -3.25 18.42
C ARG A 69 10.51 -3.15 18.02
N LYS A 70 9.74 -2.28 18.68
CA LYS A 70 8.33 -2.05 18.30
C LYS A 70 8.21 -1.37 16.93
N LEU A 71 9.29 -0.79 16.41
CA LEU A 71 9.35 -0.22 15.07
C LEU A 71 10.03 -1.15 14.07
N GLU A 72 10.35 -2.40 14.39
CA GLU A 72 10.89 -3.32 13.37
C GLU A 72 9.87 -3.60 12.26
N PRO A 73 10.22 -3.45 10.97
CA PRO A 73 9.34 -3.84 9.88
C PRO A 73 9.15 -5.36 9.88
N THR A 74 8.02 -5.78 9.33
CA THR A 74 7.68 -7.17 9.07
C THR A 74 8.66 -7.78 8.08
N ASP A 75 9.28 -8.90 8.46
CA ASP A 75 9.97 -9.77 7.52
C ASP A 75 8.92 -10.48 6.65
N CYS A 76 8.73 -9.98 5.43
CA CYS A 76 7.75 -10.52 4.50
C CYS A 76 8.04 -11.96 4.10
N LEU A 77 9.32 -12.37 3.96
CA LEU A 77 9.65 -13.74 3.61
C LEU A 77 9.25 -14.69 4.74
N HIS A 78 9.58 -14.33 5.99
CA HIS A 78 9.19 -15.10 7.17
C HIS A 78 7.67 -15.15 7.38
N LEU A 79 6.98 -14.01 7.21
CA LEU A 79 5.53 -13.96 7.29
C LEU A 79 4.88 -14.92 6.29
N LEU A 80 5.37 -14.95 5.05
CA LEU A 80 4.83 -15.81 4.01
C LEU A 80 5.15 -17.29 4.24
N GLN A 81 6.28 -17.63 4.87
CA GLN A 81 6.57 -18.99 5.33
C GLN A 81 5.59 -19.43 6.42
N LYS A 82 5.28 -18.56 7.40
CA LYS A 82 4.26 -18.81 8.43
C LYS A 82 2.86 -18.97 7.83
N TYR A 83 2.50 -18.11 6.89
CA TYR A 83 1.23 -18.19 6.17
C TYR A 83 1.07 -19.54 5.45
N ARG A 84 2.07 -19.94 4.65
CA ARG A 84 2.07 -21.21 3.89
C ARG A 84 2.05 -22.45 4.76
N SER A 85 2.62 -22.38 5.96
CA SER A 85 2.61 -23.47 6.94
C SER A 85 1.36 -23.47 7.84
N GLY A 86 0.40 -22.56 7.62
CA GLY A 86 -0.83 -22.48 8.39
C GLY A 86 -0.63 -22.00 9.84
N GLN A 87 0.46 -21.28 10.12
CA GLN A 87 0.81 -20.82 11.47
C GLN A 87 0.21 -19.46 11.86
N ILE A 88 -0.46 -18.78 10.92
CA ILE A 88 -1.14 -17.51 11.18
C ILE A 88 -2.61 -17.81 11.43
N GLN A 89 -3.06 -17.68 12.68
CA GLN A 89 -4.40 -18.08 13.11
C GLN A 89 -5.51 -17.44 12.27
N GLN A 90 -5.37 -16.15 11.94
CA GLN A 90 -6.31 -15.38 11.13
C GLN A 90 -6.43 -15.89 9.70
N THR A 91 -5.45 -16.67 9.23
CA THR A 91 -5.44 -17.27 7.89
C THR A 91 -5.61 -18.78 7.90
N ILE A 92 -5.75 -19.41 9.07
CA ILE A 92 -6.05 -20.85 9.16
C ILE A 92 -7.37 -21.06 8.44
N ALA A 93 -7.39 -22.04 7.52
CA ALA A 93 -8.45 -22.31 6.56
C ALA A 93 -9.85 -22.38 7.20
N SER A 94 -10.46 -21.22 7.38
CA SER A 94 -11.90 -21.06 7.38
C SER A 94 -12.32 -21.02 5.90
N GLN A 95 -13.58 -21.32 5.61
CA GLN A 95 -14.12 -21.16 4.25
C GLN A 95 -13.94 -19.72 3.68
N ALA A 96 -13.52 -18.76 4.51
CA ALA A 96 -13.27 -17.37 4.15
C ALA A 96 -11.86 -17.08 3.60
N TYR A 97 -10.82 -17.86 3.87
CA TYR A 97 -9.44 -17.52 3.43
C TYR A 97 -8.66 -18.75 2.93
N PRO A 98 -8.76 -19.08 1.63
CA PRO A 98 -8.05 -20.21 1.05
C PRO A 98 -6.55 -19.89 0.99
N ILE A 99 -5.77 -20.63 1.79
CA ILE A 99 -4.32 -20.48 1.89
C ILE A 99 -3.63 -20.72 0.53
N ASP A 100 -4.25 -21.52 -0.34
CA ASP A 100 -3.69 -22.04 -1.59
C ASP A 100 -3.82 -21.12 -2.81
N LYS A 101 -4.54 -19.98 -2.71
CA LYS A 101 -4.84 -19.15 -3.89
C LYS A 101 -4.51 -17.67 -3.69
N SER A 102 -3.53 -17.23 -4.47
CA SER A 102 -3.21 -15.82 -4.71
C SER A 102 -3.66 -15.42 -6.11
N TYR A 103 -4.29 -14.27 -6.25
CA TYR A 103 -4.72 -13.73 -7.54
C TYR A 103 -3.76 -12.63 -7.95
N VAL A 104 -2.84 -12.97 -8.85
CA VAL A 104 -1.76 -12.08 -9.27
C VAL A 104 -2.05 -11.51 -10.65
N THR A 105 -1.89 -10.20 -10.78
CA THR A 105 -1.95 -9.51 -12.07
C THR A 105 -0.85 -8.46 -12.17
N ARG A 106 -0.65 -7.92 -13.37
CA ARG A 106 0.19 -6.74 -13.60
C ARG A 106 -0.70 -5.50 -13.61
N SER A 107 -0.31 -4.45 -12.89
CA SER A 107 -1.02 -3.17 -12.93
C SER A 107 -0.99 -2.57 -14.34
N ASN A 108 -2.08 -1.90 -14.70
CA ASN A 108 -2.25 -1.10 -15.91
C ASN A 108 -1.99 0.38 -15.57
N THR A 109 -0.76 0.66 -15.14
CA THR A 109 -0.25 1.99 -14.80
C THR A 109 1.00 2.25 -15.64
N ASP A 110 1.37 3.53 -15.85
CA ASP A 110 2.56 3.92 -16.63
C ASP A 110 3.83 3.22 -16.14
N SER A 111 4.07 3.24 -14.82
CA SER A 111 5.07 2.39 -14.17
C SER A 111 4.38 1.18 -13.53
N SER A 112 4.31 0.10 -14.32
CA SER A 112 3.59 -1.13 -13.94
C SER A 112 4.31 -1.94 -12.85
N PHE A 113 3.55 -2.66 -12.03
CA PHE A 113 4.07 -3.59 -11.02
C PHE A 113 3.20 -4.85 -10.94
N GLN A 114 3.73 -5.92 -10.35
CA GLN A 114 2.95 -7.11 -10.01
C GLN A 114 2.18 -6.88 -8.70
N ILE A 115 0.93 -7.28 -8.63
CA ILE A 115 0.12 -7.19 -7.41
C ILE A 115 -0.66 -8.49 -7.20
N SER A 116 -0.60 -8.99 -5.96
CA SER A 116 -1.39 -10.09 -5.45
C SER A 116 -2.59 -9.54 -4.69
N VAL A 117 -3.79 -10.04 -4.98
CA VAL A 117 -5.03 -9.67 -4.27
C VAL A 117 -5.78 -10.89 -3.79
N HIS A 118 -6.79 -10.65 -2.95
CA HIS A 118 -7.66 -11.69 -2.43
C HIS A 118 -8.58 -12.28 -3.50
N ALA A 119 -9.14 -13.44 -3.20
CA ALA A 119 -10.22 -14.01 -4.00
C ALA A 119 -11.48 -13.12 -3.95
N LYS A 120 -12.29 -13.14 -5.01
CA LYS A 120 -13.47 -12.28 -5.14
C LYS A 120 -14.49 -12.43 -4.00
N ASN A 121 -14.61 -13.61 -3.43
CA ASN A 121 -15.53 -13.89 -2.32
C ASN A 121 -15.07 -13.32 -0.96
N ILE A 122 -13.82 -12.85 -0.89
CA ILE A 122 -13.16 -12.32 0.30
C ILE A 122 -13.09 -10.82 0.26
N ASP A 123 -12.71 -10.27 -0.90
CA ASP A 123 -12.65 -8.84 -1.12
C ASP A 123 -13.03 -8.58 -2.57
N SER A 124 -14.33 -8.41 -2.83
CA SER A 124 -14.80 -8.15 -4.18
C SER A 124 -14.30 -6.82 -4.73
N MET A 125 -14.09 -5.83 -3.86
CA MET A 125 -13.69 -4.47 -4.22
C MET A 125 -12.26 -4.45 -4.75
N ARG A 126 -11.33 -5.10 -4.04
CA ARG A 126 -9.91 -5.17 -4.45
C ARG A 126 -9.66 -6.26 -5.48
N HIS A 127 -10.53 -7.26 -5.59
CA HIS A 127 -10.42 -8.25 -6.65
C HIS A 127 -10.58 -7.66 -8.05
N ASP A 128 -11.22 -6.49 -8.20
CA ASP A 128 -11.29 -5.82 -9.50
C ASP A 128 -9.93 -5.35 -10.02
N ILE A 129 -8.94 -5.18 -9.13
CA ILE A 129 -7.54 -5.01 -9.55
C ILE A 129 -7.10 -6.21 -10.40
N PHE A 130 -7.39 -7.44 -9.97
CA PHE A 130 -7.03 -8.64 -10.74
C PHE A 130 -7.69 -8.65 -12.12
N ASN A 131 -8.95 -8.22 -12.20
CA ASN A 131 -9.73 -8.21 -13.44
C ASN A 131 -9.27 -7.14 -14.43
N GLN A 132 -8.93 -5.94 -13.94
CA GLN A 132 -8.78 -4.74 -14.77
C GLN A 132 -7.35 -4.16 -14.78
N GLY A 133 -6.52 -4.58 -13.82
CA GLY A 133 -5.19 -4.02 -13.59
C GLY A 133 -5.21 -2.61 -12.98
N VAL A 134 -6.37 -2.07 -12.59
CA VAL A 134 -6.53 -0.72 -12.03
C VAL A 134 -7.26 -0.76 -10.69
N TYR A 135 -7.04 0.25 -9.86
CA TYR A 135 -7.76 0.45 -8.60
C TYR A 135 -8.91 1.44 -8.79
N TYR A 136 -9.94 1.35 -7.94
CA TYR A 136 -11.14 2.20 -8.08
C TYR A 136 -10.86 3.68 -7.80
N GLU A 137 -9.84 3.98 -6.98
CA GLU A 137 -9.35 5.35 -6.75
C GLU A 137 -8.38 5.75 -7.85
N ASP A 138 -8.88 5.81 -9.08
CA ASP A 138 -8.07 6.09 -10.26
C ASP A 138 -7.48 7.50 -10.26
N ILE A 139 -8.25 8.52 -9.85
CA ILE A 139 -7.74 9.90 -9.71
C ILE A 139 -6.66 9.97 -8.63
N MET A 140 -6.85 9.28 -7.49
CA MET A 140 -5.83 9.19 -6.45
C MET A 140 -4.55 8.53 -6.97
N SER A 141 -4.69 7.46 -7.76
CA SER A 141 -3.57 6.78 -8.39
C SER A 141 -2.80 7.72 -9.34
N ASP A 142 -3.51 8.47 -10.18
CA ASP A 142 -2.91 9.45 -11.09
C ASP A 142 -2.17 10.55 -10.32
N VAL A 143 -2.77 11.08 -9.25
CA VAL A 143 -2.15 12.12 -8.41
C VAL A 143 -0.87 11.60 -7.75
N ILE A 144 -0.88 10.40 -7.19
CA ILE A 144 0.29 9.81 -6.54
C ILE A 144 1.39 9.52 -7.58
N ALA A 145 1.04 8.94 -8.72
CA ALA A 145 1.99 8.69 -9.81
C ALA A 145 2.65 10.00 -10.31
N ASP A 146 1.85 11.05 -10.46
CA ASP A 146 2.33 12.38 -10.88
C ASP A 146 3.29 12.99 -9.85
N MET A 147 2.94 12.94 -8.55
CA MET A 147 3.80 13.42 -7.46
C MET A 147 5.19 12.79 -7.51
N PHE A 148 5.25 11.44 -7.57
CA PHE A 148 6.54 10.74 -7.55
C PHE A 148 7.30 10.83 -8.88
N SER A 149 6.61 10.97 -10.01
CA SER A 149 7.24 11.21 -11.31
C SER A 149 7.92 12.57 -11.39
N LYS A 150 7.33 13.60 -10.77
CA LYS A 150 7.85 14.97 -10.76
C LYS A 150 8.82 15.27 -9.61
N ALA A 151 8.82 14.45 -8.56
CA ALA A 151 9.74 14.59 -7.44
C ALA A 151 11.21 14.54 -7.91
N ASN A 152 12.06 15.33 -7.27
CA ASN A 152 13.48 15.44 -7.64
C ASN A 152 14.17 14.06 -7.58
N ASN A 153 14.86 13.70 -8.68
CA ASN A 153 15.59 12.44 -8.78
C ASN A 153 16.93 12.46 -8.03
N ASP A 154 17.44 13.64 -7.68
CA ASP A 154 18.71 13.80 -6.94
C ASP A 154 18.57 13.60 -5.43
N THR A 155 17.32 13.53 -4.94
CA THR A 155 17.00 13.30 -3.52
C THR A 155 16.17 12.03 -3.36
N PRO A 156 16.34 11.26 -2.28
CA PRO A 156 15.47 10.13 -1.99
C PRO A 156 14.00 10.54 -1.96
N LYS A 157 13.15 9.79 -2.66
CA LYS A 157 11.69 9.98 -2.69
C LYS A 157 11.08 9.08 -1.64
N VAL A 158 10.36 9.65 -0.66
CA VAL A 158 9.83 8.87 0.46
C VAL A 158 8.31 8.97 0.53
N MET A 159 7.64 7.85 0.80
CA MET A 159 6.23 7.76 1.11
C MET A 159 6.02 7.19 2.52
N LEU A 160 5.11 7.80 3.27
CA LEU A 160 4.46 7.17 4.43
C LEU A 160 3.05 6.74 4.00
N ASP A 161 2.74 5.45 4.09
CA ASP A 161 1.43 4.89 3.73
C ASP A 161 0.74 4.34 4.98
N ILE A 162 -0.24 5.04 5.51
CA ILE A 162 -0.97 4.68 6.73
C ILE A 162 -2.33 4.12 6.31
N GLY A 163 -2.51 2.80 6.51
CA GLY A 163 -3.63 2.04 5.95
C GLY A 163 -3.32 1.53 4.54
N ALA A 164 -2.23 0.77 4.41
CA ALA A 164 -1.72 0.33 3.12
C ALA A 164 -2.59 -0.76 2.45
N ASN A 165 -3.40 -1.49 3.23
CA ASN A 165 -4.23 -2.59 2.75
C ASN A 165 -3.40 -3.62 1.96
N VAL A 166 -3.86 -4.09 0.80
CA VAL A 166 -3.09 -4.97 -0.09
C VAL A 166 -1.90 -4.28 -0.78
N GLY A 167 -1.71 -2.97 -0.55
CA GLY A 167 -0.50 -2.23 -0.92
C GLY A 167 -0.55 -1.50 -2.26
N TRP A 168 -1.71 -1.24 -2.85
CA TRP A 168 -1.81 -0.61 -4.18
C TRP A 168 -0.99 0.69 -4.30
N PHE A 169 -1.22 1.65 -3.39
CA PHE A 169 -0.52 2.94 -3.43
C PHE A 169 0.96 2.85 -3.06
N SER A 170 1.29 2.01 -2.08
CA SER A 170 2.67 1.67 -1.75
C SER A 170 3.46 1.14 -2.95
N LEU A 171 2.89 0.16 -3.69
CA LEU A 171 3.52 -0.44 -4.87
C LEU A 171 3.62 0.56 -6.03
N LEU A 172 2.62 1.41 -6.20
CA LEU A 172 2.63 2.49 -7.18
C LEU A 172 3.75 3.50 -6.89
N ALA A 173 3.85 4.02 -5.67
CA ALA A 173 4.94 4.93 -5.31
C ALA A 173 6.32 4.26 -5.50
N ALA A 174 6.45 3.00 -5.08
CA ALA A 174 7.67 2.21 -5.24
C ALA A 174 8.05 2.01 -6.71
N SER A 175 7.08 1.80 -7.62
CA SER A 175 7.34 1.68 -9.06
C SER A 175 7.86 2.98 -9.68
N HIS A 176 7.57 4.13 -9.05
CA HIS A 176 8.14 5.44 -9.40
C HIS A 176 9.44 5.78 -8.64
N GLY A 177 10.03 4.78 -7.98
CA GLY A 177 11.33 4.91 -7.32
C GLY A 177 11.26 5.42 -5.89
N ALA A 178 10.07 5.50 -5.27
CA ALA A 178 9.94 5.82 -3.85
C ALA A 178 10.48 4.72 -2.94
N GLU A 179 10.99 5.11 -1.78
CA GLU A 179 11.11 4.29 -0.58
C GLU A 179 9.85 4.47 0.25
N VAL A 180 9.26 3.36 0.73
CA VAL A 180 7.93 3.38 1.33
C VAL A 180 7.97 2.81 2.75
N PHE A 181 7.36 3.52 3.69
CA PHE A 181 7.09 3.03 5.05
C PHE A 181 5.58 2.84 5.17
N ALA A 182 5.13 1.58 5.17
CA ALA A 182 3.72 1.22 5.00
C ALA A 182 3.16 0.51 6.24
N PHE A 183 2.06 1.01 6.79
CA PHE A 183 1.40 0.50 7.99
C PHE A 183 0.08 -0.17 7.62
N GLU A 184 -0.06 -1.43 7.97
CA GLU A 184 -1.30 -2.20 7.79
C GLU A 184 -1.40 -3.23 8.93
N PRO A 185 -2.35 -3.09 9.87
CA PRO A 185 -2.50 -4.02 10.98
C PRO A 185 -3.13 -5.36 10.59
N ASN A 186 -3.91 -5.42 9.50
CA ASN A 186 -4.61 -6.63 9.09
C ASN A 186 -3.65 -7.60 8.39
N VAL A 187 -3.23 -8.65 9.11
CA VAL A 187 -2.31 -9.67 8.59
C VAL A 187 -2.78 -10.31 7.28
N ILE A 188 -4.09 -10.41 7.07
CA ILE A 188 -4.67 -10.95 5.84
C ILE A 188 -4.27 -10.08 4.65
N ASN A 189 -4.38 -8.75 4.77
CA ASN A 189 -3.95 -7.81 3.74
C ASN A 189 -2.43 -7.80 3.59
N VAL A 190 -1.68 -7.83 4.70
CA VAL A 190 -0.21 -7.84 4.69
C VAL A 190 0.35 -9.08 3.99
N VAL A 191 -0.29 -10.24 4.06
CA VAL A 191 0.13 -11.41 3.29
C VAL A 191 0.12 -11.14 1.78
N ARG A 192 -0.97 -10.56 1.25
CA ARG A 192 -1.05 -10.18 -0.18
C ARG A 192 -0.06 -9.07 -0.53
N PHE A 193 0.12 -8.11 0.37
CA PHE A 193 1.08 -7.04 0.18
C PHE A 193 2.53 -7.55 0.14
N CYS A 194 2.92 -8.44 1.05
CA CYS A 194 4.23 -9.08 1.08
C CYS A 194 4.48 -9.97 -0.16
N GLU A 195 3.46 -10.69 -0.65
CA GLU A 195 3.56 -11.42 -1.91
C GLU A 195 3.89 -10.47 -3.08
N SER A 196 3.19 -9.33 -3.14
CA SER A 196 3.44 -8.30 -4.15
C SER A 196 4.85 -7.74 -4.05
N GLN A 197 5.35 -7.48 -2.84
CA GLN A 197 6.72 -7.00 -2.64
C GLN A 197 7.76 -8.01 -3.13
N LEU A 198 7.60 -9.30 -2.84
CA LEU A 198 8.49 -10.35 -3.34
C LEU A 198 8.46 -10.46 -4.87
N LEU A 199 7.26 -10.40 -5.48
CA LEU A 199 7.09 -10.48 -6.93
C LEU A 199 7.79 -9.35 -7.69
N ASN A 200 7.95 -8.19 -7.05
CA ASN A 200 8.65 -7.03 -7.63
C ASN A 200 10.11 -6.90 -7.16
N GLY A 201 10.61 -7.82 -6.32
CA GLY A 201 11.97 -7.78 -5.78
C GLY A 201 12.22 -6.64 -4.78
N TRP A 202 11.17 -6.14 -4.12
CA TRP A 202 11.22 -4.99 -3.21
C TRP A 202 11.28 -5.35 -1.73
N SER A 203 11.30 -6.65 -1.40
CA SER A 203 11.45 -7.15 -0.03
C SER A 203 12.19 -8.50 -0.04
N LEU A 204 13.49 -8.48 -0.39
CA LEU A 204 14.34 -9.67 -0.38
C LEU A 204 15.30 -9.62 0.81
N ALA A 205 15.07 -10.53 1.78
CA ALA A 205 15.79 -10.60 3.05
C ALA A 205 17.32 -10.75 2.92
N GLU A 206 17.81 -11.30 1.81
CA GLU A 206 19.25 -11.54 1.61
C GLU A 206 20.05 -10.28 1.21
N ASN A 207 19.38 -9.16 0.85
CA ASN A 207 20.05 -7.92 0.43
C ASN A 207 19.30 -6.66 0.94
N PHE A 208 19.11 -6.59 2.26
CA PHE A 208 18.37 -5.51 2.94
C PHE A 208 18.82 -4.10 2.54
N GLU A 209 20.13 -3.90 2.35
CA GLU A 209 20.72 -2.56 2.13
C GLU A 209 20.50 -2.02 0.71
N ASN A 210 20.24 -2.88 -0.29
CA ASN A 210 20.20 -2.46 -1.70
C ASN A 210 18.84 -2.67 -2.38
N ASN A 211 17.98 -3.55 -1.85
CA ASN A 211 16.74 -3.95 -2.53
C ASN A 211 15.46 -3.74 -1.70
N ASN A 212 15.56 -3.46 -0.39
CA ASN A 212 14.37 -3.28 0.43
C ASN A 212 13.78 -1.88 0.24
N ARG A 213 12.87 -1.77 -0.73
CA ARG A 213 12.24 -0.51 -1.12
C ARG A 213 11.01 -0.20 -0.27
N ILE A 214 10.34 -1.24 0.24
CA ILE A 214 9.09 -1.13 0.98
C ILE A 214 9.28 -1.75 2.37
N HIS A 215 9.21 -0.91 3.39
CA HIS A 215 9.27 -1.28 4.80
C HIS A 215 7.84 -1.43 5.31
N THR A 216 7.39 -2.67 5.46
CA THR A 216 6.01 -2.96 5.89
C THR A 216 5.93 -3.12 7.39
N TYR A 217 4.95 -2.52 8.03
CA TYR A 217 4.73 -2.57 9.47
C TYR A 217 3.36 -3.22 9.71
N LEU A 218 3.35 -4.45 10.23
CA LEU A 218 2.12 -5.14 10.66
C LEU A 218 1.62 -4.53 11.98
N LYS A 219 1.27 -3.24 11.96
CA LYS A 219 0.96 -2.39 13.12
C LYS A 219 -0.06 -1.33 12.71
N GLY A 220 -0.91 -0.94 13.66
CA GLY A 220 -1.73 0.26 13.52
C GLY A 220 -0.94 1.52 13.85
N VAL A 221 -1.42 2.68 13.37
CA VAL A 221 -0.89 3.99 13.74
C VAL A 221 -1.90 4.70 14.61
N GLY A 222 -1.44 5.28 15.73
CA GLY A 222 -2.31 5.97 16.66
C GLY A 222 -1.58 7.03 17.48
N SER A 223 -2.15 7.39 18.63
CA SER A 223 -1.66 8.48 19.48
C SER A 223 -0.69 8.03 20.58
N GLU A 224 -0.58 6.72 20.82
CA GLU A 224 0.18 6.15 21.94
C GLU A 224 1.08 5.02 21.46
N HIS A 225 2.40 5.21 21.56
CA HIS A 225 3.38 4.29 21.02
C HIS A 225 3.50 3.04 21.88
N GLY A 226 3.35 1.87 21.26
CA GLY A 226 3.47 0.58 21.92
C GLY A 226 2.23 0.12 22.68
N LYS A 227 1.09 0.78 22.48
CA LYS A 227 -0.23 0.31 22.92
C LYS A 227 -0.67 -0.91 22.11
N THR A 228 -1.55 -1.74 22.66
CA THR A 228 -2.31 -2.74 21.89
C THR A 228 -3.77 -2.36 21.83
N LEU A 229 -4.41 -2.56 20.68
CA LEU A 229 -5.84 -2.32 20.49
C LEU A 229 -6.52 -3.53 19.87
N VAL A 230 -7.81 -3.67 20.15
CA VAL A 230 -8.66 -4.71 19.56
C VAL A 230 -9.16 -4.27 18.20
N MET A 231 -8.89 -5.06 17.16
CA MET A 231 -9.43 -4.82 15.83
C MET A 231 -10.76 -5.54 15.63
N TYR A 232 -11.71 -4.87 14.98
CA TYR A 232 -13.05 -5.36 14.70
C TYR A 232 -13.23 -5.63 13.21
N THR A 233 -14.08 -6.60 12.88
CA THR A 233 -14.38 -7.01 11.50
C THR A 233 -15.83 -6.65 11.16
N PRO A 234 -16.12 -5.38 10.81
CA PRO A 234 -17.49 -4.99 10.48
C PRO A 234 -17.98 -5.78 9.27
N ASP A 235 -17.21 -5.87 8.18
CA ASP A 235 -17.54 -6.70 7.02
C ASP A 235 -16.48 -7.78 6.72
N PRO A 236 -16.74 -9.07 7.00
CA PRO A 236 -15.78 -10.14 6.71
C PRO A 236 -15.50 -10.34 5.20
N LYS A 237 -16.32 -9.77 4.30
CA LYS A 237 -16.11 -9.78 2.84
C LYS A 237 -15.48 -8.48 2.31
N ASN A 238 -15.06 -7.60 3.21
CA ASN A 238 -14.26 -6.42 2.91
C ASN A 238 -13.21 -6.24 4.02
N PRO A 239 -12.09 -7.00 3.97
CA PRO A 239 -11.01 -6.89 4.96
C PRO A 239 -10.35 -5.50 4.99
N GLY A 240 -10.67 -4.61 4.05
CA GLY A 240 -10.29 -3.20 4.13
C GLY A 240 -11.08 -2.38 5.14
N SER A 241 -12.32 -2.78 5.46
CA SER A 241 -13.17 -2.07 6.43
C SER A 241 -12.80 -2.32 7.90
N TYR A 242 -11.77 -3.12 8.18
CA TYR A 242 -11.43 -3.50 9.54
C TYR A 242 -10.88 -2.29 10.30
N THR A 243 -11.36 -2.07 11.52
CA THR A 243 -11.07 -0.85 12.28
C THR A 243 -10.84 -1.16 13.76
N PHE A 244 -10.04 -0.32 14.43
CA PHE A 244 -9.94 -0.33 15.90
C PHE A 244 -11.04 0.52 16.58
N ASN A 245 -11.87 1.22 15.80
CA ASN A 245 -12.97 2.02 16.32
C ASN A 245 -14.22 1.14 16.52
N GLU A 246 -14.51 0.78 17.77
CA GLU A 246 -15.63 -0.10 18.10
C GLU A 246 -16.99 0.49 17.73
N ASP A 247 -17.18 1.80 17.95
CA ASP A 247 -18.47 2.45 17.69
C ASP A 247 -18.74 2.53 16.18
N LEU A 248 -17.73 2.88 15.39
CA LEU A 248 -17.82 2.85 13.93
C LEU A 248 -18.07 1.43 13.42
N ALA A 249 -17.36 0.44 13.98
CA ALA A 249 -17.55 -0.96 13.61
C ALA A 249 -18.99 -1.43 13.89
N LYS A 250 -19.58 -1.05 15.03
CA LYS A 250 -20.99 -1.34 15.35
C LYS A 250 -21.95 -0.66 14.38
N GLU A 251 -21.71 0.60 14.05
CA GLU A 251 -22.54 1.34 13.11
C GLU A 251 -22.52 0.68 11.72
N HIS A 252 -21.33 0.41 11.18
CA HIS A 252 -21.14 -0.28 9.89
C HIS A 252 -21.81 -1.65 9.88
N PHE A 253 -21.57 -2.45 10.92
CA PHE A 253 -22.17 -3.77 11.07
C PHE A 253 -23.71 -3.71 11.05
N SER A 254 -24.29 -2.72 11.75
CA SER A 254 -25.74 -2.53 11.80
C SER A 254 -26.36 -2.17 10.43
N LYS A 255 -25.64 -1.38 9.60
CA LYS A 255 -26.08 -0.98 8.26
C LYS A 255 -26.18 -2.17 7.29
N MET A 256 -25.35 -3.20 7.49
CA MET A 256 -25.30 -4.36 6.58
C MET A 256 -26.45 -5.36 6.73
N LYS A 257 -27.36 -5.18 7.71
CA LYS A 257 -28.48 -6.11 7.98
C LYS A 257 -28.06 -7.58 8.07
N SER A 258 -26.82 -7.82 8.48
CA SER A 258 -26.25 -9.15 8.62
C SER A 258 -26.80 -9.74 9.93
N GLY A 259 -27.38 -10.94 9.90
CA GLY A 259 -27.69 -11.65 11.14
C GLY A 259 -26.40 -12.02 11.88
N GLY A 260 -26.39 -11.92 13.21
CA GLY A 260 -25.24 -12.28 14.05
C GLY A 260 -24.70 -11.09 14.88
N ASP A 261 -23.56 -11.29 15.53
CA ASP A 261 -22.88 -10.30 16.36
C ASP A 261 -21.62 -9.75 15.66
N LEU A 262 -21.27 -8.49 15.93
CA LEU A 262 -19.99 -7.91 15.52
C LEU A 262 -18.84 -8.77 16.04
N GLN A 263 -17.96 -9.20 15.13
CA GLN A 263 -16.82 -10.03 15.48
C GLN A 263 -15.57 -9.19 15.75
N LYS A 264 -14.76 -9.67 16.68
CA LYS A 264 -13.37 -9.23 16.86
C LYS A 264 -12.50 -10.02 15.90
N LEU A 265 -11.44 -9.41 15.39
CA LEU A 265 -10.45 -10.14 14.63
C LEU A 265 -9.83 -11.22 15.52
N ASP A 266 -9.71 -12.44 15.00
CA ASP A 266 -8.99 -13.51 15.71
C ASP A 266 -7.53 -13.09 15.96
N GLY A 267 -7.00 -13.43 17.15
CA GLY A 267 -5.70 -12.91 17.61
C GLY A 267 -5.70 -11.41 17.94
N GLY A 268 -6.88 -10.86 18.26
CA GLY A 268 -7.29 -9.46 18.06
C GLY A 268 -6.56 -8.31 18.74
N GLU A 269 -5.57 -8.52 19.60
CA GLU A 269 -4.77 -7.39 20.11
C GLU A 269 -3.58 -7.11 19.21
N LEU A 270 -3.64 -5.98 18.48
CA LEU A 270 -2.62 -5.60 17.52
C LEU A 270 -1.82 -4.39 18.03
N PRO A 271 -0.50 -4.35 17.76
CA PRO A 271 0.36 -3.28 18.22
C PRO A 271 0.04 -1.98 17.48
N ILE A 272 0.08 -0.88 18.22
CA ILE A 272 -0.05 0.49 17.74
C ILE A 272 1.29 1.20 17.94
N VAL A 273 1.67 2.00 16.95
CA VAL A 273 2.85 2.88 17.01
C VAL A 273 2.46 4.32 16.67
N THR A 274 3.34 5.26 16.98
CA THR A 274 3.17 6.66 16.57
C THR A 274 4.15 6.97 15.43
N LEU A 275 3.76 7.88 14.53
CA LEU A 275 4.69 8.36 13.49
C LEU A 275 5.78 9.25 14.09
N ASP A 276 5.52 9.90 15.23
CA ASP A 276 6.52 10.65 15.97
C ASP A 276 7.64 9.72 16.50
N ALA A 277 7.29 8.51 16.99
CA ALA A 277 8.29 7.52 17.41
C ALA A 277 9.10 7.01 16.21
N LEU A 278 8.44 6.71 15.07
CA LEU A 278 9.12 6.36 13.83
C LEU A 278 10.09 7.46 13.39
N ALA A 279 9.61 8.71 13.34
CA ALA A 279 10.40 9.85 12.92
C ALA A 279 11.60 10.09 13.84
N GLN A 280 11.43 9.95 15.15
CA GLN A 280 12.53 10.05 16.11
C GLN A 280 13.57 8.95 15.87
N ASP A 281 13.14 7.71 15.70
CA ASP A 281 14.02 6.56 15.51
C ASP A 281 14.77 6.61 14.17
N GLN A 282 14.13 7.09 13.10
CA GLN A 282 14.77 7.32 11.80
C GLN A 282 15.60 8.62 11.75
N GLY A 283 15.52 9.46 12.78
CA GLY A 283 16.23 10.74 12.88
C GLY A 283 15.64 11.86 12.03
N TRP A 284 14.35 11.78 11.69
CA TRP A 284 13.65 12.74 10.84
C TRP A 284 13.30 14.05 11.55
N LEU A 285 13.28 14.06 12.88
CA LEU A 285 12.95 15.24 13.67
C LEU A 285 14.09 16.28 13.76
N SER A 286 15.27 15.98 13.23
CA SER A 286 16.44 16.88 13.29
C SER A 286 16.31 18.06 12.32
N LYS A 287 16.59 19.27 12.81
CA LYS A 287 16.58 20.52 12.00
C LYS A 287 17.63 20.56 10.88
N HIS A 288 18.64 19.69 10.93
CA HIS A 288 19.69 19.58 9.90
C HIS A 288 19.44 18.40 8.96
N ASN A 289 18.27 17.78 9.03
CA ASN A 289 17.95 16.66 8.18
C ASN A 289 17.50 17.13 6.80
N GLU A 290 18.08 16.55 5.76
CA GLU A 290 17.74 16.84 4.36
C GLU A 290 16.60 15.94 3.83
N VAL A 291 16.05 15.07 4.67
CA VAL A 291 14.92 14.21 4.27
C VAL A 291 13.72 15.06 3.87
N LYS A 292 13.18 14.70 2.72
CA LYS A 292 11.87 15.15 2.26
C LYS A 292 10.98 13.93 2.06
N ILE A 293 9.81 13.97 2.67
CA ILE A 293 8.76 12.98 2.47
C ILE A 293 7.81 13.57 1.43
N VAL A 294 7.80 12.97 0.24
CA VAL A 294 6.97 13.44 -0.88
C VAL A 294 5.50 13.34 -0.51
N LEU A 295 5.11 12.25 0.16
CA LEU A 295 3.72 11.99 0.48
C LEU A 295 3.56 11.24 1.82
N MET A 296 2.62 11.72 2.64
CA MET A 296 1.95 10.94 3.66
C MET A 296 0.51 10.65 3.22
N LYS A 297 0.18 9.39 2.96
CA LYS A 297 -1.21 8.94 2.71
C LYS A 297 -1.80 8.39 4.01
N MET A 298 -3.05 8.74 4.32
CA MET A 298 -3.75 8.27 5.51
C MET A 298 -5.21 7.96 5.21
N ASP A 299 -5.59 6.70 5.41
CA ASP A 299 -6.95 6.21 5.19
C ASP A 299 -7.05 4.92 6.01
N ILE A 300 -7.60 5.06 7.22
CA ILE A 300 -7.57 4.06 8.30
C ILE A 300 -8.93 3.95 8.98
N GLU A 301 -10.00 4.07 8.18
CA GLU A 301 -11.37 3.77 8.59
C GLU A 301 -11.78 4.54 9.87
N GLY A 302 -11.57 5.86 9.86
CA GLY A 302 -12.10 6.77 10.87
C GLY A 302 -11.18 7.05 12.06
N LEU A 303 -9.95 6.52 12.06
CA LEU A 303 -8.97 6.73 13.13
C LEU A 303 -7.93 7.81 12.80
N GLU A 304 -8.13 8.56 11.70
CA GLU A 304 -7.25 9.64 11.25
C GLU A 304 -6.97 10.67 12.34
N PRO A 305 -7.93 11.13 13.17
CA PRO A 305 -7.63 12.08 14.25
C PRO A 305 -6.63 11.53 15.28
N THR A 306 -6.70 10.23 15.56
CA THR A 306 -5.83 9.56 16.53
C THR A 306 -4.42 9.37 15.96
N ALA A 307 -4.30 8.98 14.69
CA ALA A 307 -3.01 8.88 14.01
C ALA A 307 -2.34 10.26 13.82
N LEU A 308 -3.13 11.31 13.52
CA LEU A 308 -2.62 12.69 13.51
C LEU A 308 -2.14 13.14 14.89
N ALA A 309 -2.79 12.71 15.96
CA ALA A 309 -2.35 13.05 17.31
C ALA A 309 -0.97 12.48 17.66
N GLY A 310 -0.60 11.32 17.10
CA GLY A 310 0.74 10.70 17.23
C GLY A 310 1.72 11.03 16.10
N SER A 311 1.47 12.10 15.34
CA SER A 311 2.38 12.56 14.26
C SER A 311 2.65 14.07 14.31
N LYS A 312 2.31 14.71 15.44
CA LYS A 312 2.38 16.18 15.56
C LYS A 312 3.81 16.70 15.53
N GLU A 313 4.76 15.98 16.10
CA GLU A 313 6.16 16.40 16.08
C GLU A 313 6.71 16.30 14.65
N LEU A 314 6.46 15.18 13.97
CA LEU A 314 6.82 14.98 12.57
C LEU A 314 6.18 16.05 11.67
N LEU A 315 4.87 16.29 11.78
CA LEU A 315 4.18 17.28 10.95
C LEU A 315 4.76 18.69 11.12
N ARG A 316 5.13 19.08 12.34
CA ARG A 316 5.73 20.39 12.64
C ARG A 316 7.11 20.60 12.02
N THR A 317 7.84 19.53 11.71
CA THR A 317 9.11 19.64 10.99
C THR A 317 8.93 20.13 9.55
N LYS A 318 7.71 19.96 8.99
CA LYS A 318 7.36 20.27 7.59
C LYS A 318 8.21 19.52 6.55
N VAL A 319 8.80 18.38 6.92
CA VAL A 319 9.51 17.52 5.96
C VAL A 319 8.54 16.76 5.04
N ILE A 320 7.27 16.63 5.41
CA ILE A 320 6.22 16.04 4.58
C ILE A 320 5.66 17.12 3.66
N GLU A 321 5.84 16.97 2.35
CA GLU A 321 5.41 17.97 1.36
C GLU A 321 3.90 17.91 1.10
N ASN A 322 3.35 16.69 1.06
CA ASN A 322 1.95 16.43 0.75
C ASN A 322 1.34 15.47 1.78
N VAL A 323 0.12 15.77 2.22
CA VAL A 323 -0.72 14.85 2.99
C VAL A 323 -1.98 14.58 2.18
N LEU A 324 -2.22 13.32 1.82
CA LEU A 324 -3.47 12.85 1.22
C LEU A 324 -4.23 12.05 2.26
N MET A 325 -5.46 12.46 2.56
CA MET A 325 -6.23 11.85 3.63
C MET A 325 -7.69 11.65 3.26
N GLU A 326 -8.23 10.48 3.55
CA GLU A 326 -9.67 10.25 3.49
C GLU A 326 -10.34 10.88 4.73
N PHE A 327 -11.37 11.67 4.50
CA PHE A 327 -12.28 12.15 5.53
C PHE A 327 -13.49 11.23 5.50
N ASN A 328 -13.55 10.31 6.46
CA ASN A 328 -14.63 9.34 6.56
C ASN A 328 -15.96 10.05 6.88
N GLY A 329 -16.99 9.76 6.08
CA GLY A 329 -18.30 10.40 6.13
C GLY A 329 -19.16 10.03 7.34
N ASP A 330 -18.86 8.90 7.97
CA ASP A 330 -19.55 8.44 9.16
C ASP A 330 -19.00 9.12 10.44
N LEU A 331 -17.88 9.85 10.33
CA LEU A 331 -17.37 10.65 11.45
C LEU A 331 -18.20 11.92 11.69
N PRO A 332 -18.33 12.36 12.95
CA PRO A 332 -18.99 13.61 13.27
C PRO A 332 -18.23 14.82 12.68
N LYS A 333 -18.95 15.92 12.45
CA LYS A 333 -18.36 17.19 11.96
C LYS A 333 -17.18 17.66 12.82
N SER A 334 -17.21 17.41 14.13
CA SER A 334 -16.14 17.75 15.08
C SER A 334 -14.81 17.10 14.71
N ASP A 335 -14.82 15.90 14.16
CA ASP A 335 -13.60 15.17 13.83
C ASP A 335 -12.99 15.73 12.55
N TRP A 336 -13.80 16.05 11.55
CA TRP A 336 -13.36 16.78 10.36
C TRP A 336 -12.74 18.14 10.73
N ILE A 337 -13.35 18.86 11.68
CA ILE A 337 -12.81 20.11 12.25
C ILE A 337 -11.45 19.87 12.89
N LEU A 338 -11.31 18.80 13.69
CA LEU A 338 -10.06 18.45 14.37
C LEU A 338 -8.94 18.07 13.38
N LEU A 339 -9.26 17.33 12.32
CA LEU A 339 -8.32 16.99 11.24
C LEU A 339 -7.75 18.24 10.58
N ILE A 340 -8.64 19.13 10.12
CA ILE A 340 -8.24 20.39 9.47
C ILE A 340 -7.42 21.25 10.44
N LYS A 341 -7.91 21.43 11.68
CA LYS A 341 -7.21 22.23 12.69
C LYS A 341 -5.81 21.70 12.96
N THR A 342 -5.64 20.39 13.12
CA THR A 342 -4.33 19.79 13.44
C THR A 342 -3.31 20.03 12.34
N LEU A 343 -3.70 19.85 11.07
CA LEU A 343 -2.83 20.09 9.91
C LEU A 343 -2.55 21.58 9.70
N SER A 344 -3.57 22.45 9.83
CA SER A 344 -3.38 23.90 9.73
C SER A 344 -2.49 24.48 10.84
N ASP A 345 -2.61 23.97 12.08
CA ASP A 345 -1.71 24.34 13.18
C ASP A 345 -0.24 23.95 12.90
N CYS A 346 -0.01 22.99 12.01
CA CYS A 346 1.33 22.58 11.55
C CYS A 346 1.78 23.30 10.27
N GLY A 347 0.97 24.21 9.73
CA GLY A 347 1.28 24.99 8.53
C GLY A 347 0.92 24.32 7.21
N TYR A 348 -0.03 23.38 7.23
CA TYR A 348 -0.58 22.77 6.02
C TYR A 348 -1.90 23.43 5.61
N GLN A 349 -2.08 23.60 4.30
CA GLN A 349 -3.31 24.13 3.71
C GLN A 349 -3.92 23.11 2.75
N ILE A 350 -5.24 23.10 2.65
CA ILE A 350 -5.95 22.28 1.67
C ILE A 350 -5.66 22.83 0.27
N TYR A 351 -5.14 21.96 -0.59
CA TYR A 351 -4.85 22.22 -1.99
C TYR A 351 -6.00 21.75 -2.90
N GLN A 352 -6.48 20.52 -2.67
CA GLN A 352 -7.57 19.92 -3.46
C GLN A 352 -8.48 19.07 -2.58
N ILE A 353 -9.73 18.94 -3.02
CA ILE A 353 -10.73 18.03 -2.45
C ILE A 353 -11.37 17.17 -3.55
N GLY A 354 -11.95 16.05 -3.18
CA GLY A 354 -12.66 15.18 -4.11
C GLY A 354 -13.49 14.11 -3.41
N ASP A 355 -14.04 13.21 -4.21
CA ASP A 355 -14.85 12.07 -3.76
C ASP A 355 -13.97 10.82 -3.66
N HIS A 356 -14.62 9.65 -3.53
CA HIS A 356 -13.98 8.33 -3.43
C HIS A 356 -12.99 8.00 -4.56
N ARG A 357 -12.99 8.71 -5.70
CA ARG A 357 -12.01 8.47 -6.76
C ARG A 357 -10.66 9.14 -6.48
N GLY A 358 -10.64 10.22 -5.71
CA GLY A 358 -9.45 11.02 -5.39
C GLY A 358 -9.70 12.54 -5.47
N PRO A 359 -8.71 13.36 -5.06
CA PRO A 359 -8.83 14.82 -5.06
C PRO A 359 -8.81 15.37 -6.50
N LYS A 360 -9.80 16.19 -6.86
CA LYS A 360 -9.97 16.69 -8.24
C LYS A 360 -10.39 18.16 -8.35
N VAL A 361 -10.85 18.75 -7.26
CA VAL A 361 -11.34 20.14 -7.21
C VAL A 361 -10.36 20.97 -6.41
N SER A 362 -9.76 21.98 -7.04
CA SER A 362 -8.93 22.97 -6.34
C SER A 362 -9.72 23.63 -5.22
N PHE A 363 -9.09 23.73 -4.05
CA PHE A 363 -9.69 24.31 -2.88
C PHE A 363 -8.80 25.43 -2.37
N GLN A 364 -9.43 26.54 -1.98
CA GLN A 364 -8.75 27.62 -1.30
C GLN A 364 -9.38 27.78 0.08
N MET A 365 -8.54 27.63 1.10
CA MET A 365 -8.91 27.95 2.46
C MET A 365 -9.19 29.45 2.56
N THR A 366 -10.32 29.80 3.18
CA THR A 366 -10.64 31.17 3.56
C THR A 366 -9.92 31.50 4.87
N SER A 367 -9.84 32.77 5.25
CA SER A 367 -9.38 33.18 6.59
C SER A 367 -10.37 32.80 7.71
N GLU A 368 -11.42 32.05 7.37
CA GLU A 368 -12.45 31.60 8.29
C GLU A 368 -11.96 30.38 9.09
N GLY A 369 -12.57 30.15 10.26
CA GLY A 369 -12.19 29.04 11.12
C GLY A 369 -12.44 27.65 10.47
N PRO A 370 -11.83 26.58 11.02
CA PRO A 370 -11.93 25.22 10.47
C PRO A 370 -13.37 24.72 10.28
N GLU A 371 -14.32 25.19 11.09
CA GLU A 371 -15.74 24.86 10.93
C GLU A 371 -16.31 25.33 9.58
N SER A 372 -16.04 26.58 9.18
CA SER A 372 -16.48 27.11 7.89
C SER A 372 -15.85 26.34 6.73
N VAL A 373 -14.58 25.92 6.91
CA VAL A 373 -13.88 25.09 5.93
C VAL A 373 -14.59 23.76 5.72
N VAL A 374 -15.00 23.06 6.79
CA VAL A 374 -15.78 21.81 6.68
C VAL A 374 -17.10 22.03 5.95
N ASP A 375 -17.85 23.08 6.29
CA ASP A 375 -19.13 23.38 5.64
C ASP A 375 -18.94 23.69 4.15
N LYS A 376 -17.86 24.39 3.79
CA LYS A 376 -17.50 24.67 2.40
C LYS A 376 -17.13 23.39 1.65
N ILE A 377 -16.36 22.47 2.25
CA ILE A 377 -16.04 21.17 1.64
C ILE A 377 -17.34 20.40 1.34
N LYS A 378 -18.21 20.23 2.34
CA LYS A 378 -19.48 19.51 2.18
C LYS A 378 -20.38 20.16 1.12
N LYS A 379 -20.42 21.49 1.07
CA LYS A 379 -21.16 22.23 0.04
C LYS A 379 -20.58 22.01 -1.36
N THR A 380 -19.25 22.02 -1.51
CA THR A 380 -18.58 21.86 -2.80
C THR A 380 -18.70 20.44 -3.35
N LEU A 381 -18.57 19.42 -2.50
CA LEU A 381 -18.69 18.02 -2.92
C LEU A 381 -20.15 17.58 -3.09
N GLY A 382 -21.07 18.26 -2.42
CA GLY A 382 -22.50 17.98 -2.49
C GLY A 382 -22.94 16.85 -1.55
N PRO A 383 -24.26 16.67 -1.35
CA PRO A 383 -24.83 15.80 -0.33
C PRO A 383 -24.63 14.29 -0.60
N GLN A 384 -24.20 13.93 -1.81
CA GLN A 384 -24.03 12.53 -2.23
C GLN A 384 -22.67 11.96 -1.82
N VAL A 385 -21.71 12.84 -1.49
CA VAL A 385 -20.35 12.44 -1.15
C VAL A 385 -20.30 12.10 0.32
N VAL A 386 -20.16 10.80 0.60
CA VAL A 386 -20.03 10.27 1.96
C VAL A 386 -18.60 10.53 2.44
N ASN A 387 -17.60 9.95 1.77
CA ASN A 387 -16.20 10.16 2.10
C ASN A 387 -15.57 11.20 1.17
N ALA A 388 -14.71 12.06 1.73
CA ALA A 388 -14.01 13.08 0.97
C ALA A 388 -12.50 12.83 0.96
N ASN A 389 -11.89 12.80 -0.22
CA ASN A 389 -10.44 12.77 -0.34
C ASN A 389 -9.89 14.19 -0.29
N VAL A 390 -9.05 14.50 0.69
CA VAL A 390 -8.52 15.84 0.94
C VAL A 390 -7.00 15.84 0.82
N TRP A 391 -6.48 16.71 -0.05
CA TRP A 391 -5.07 16.91 -0.27
C TRP A 391 -4.60 18.19 0.41
N PHE A 392 -3.69 18.07 1.37
CA PHE A 392 -3.00 19.17 2.01
C PHE A 392 -1.56 19.32 1.52
N LYS A 393 -1.06 20.56 1.50
CA LYS A 393 0.33 20.92 1.20
C LYS A 393 0.88 21.86 2.26
N VAL A 394 2.19 21.81 2.50
CA VAL A 394 2.87 22.83 3.30
C VAL A 394 2.76 24.17 2.57
N GLU A 395 2.38 25.23 3.29
CA GLU A 395 2.39 26.60 2.77
C GLU A 395 3.84 27.02 2.47
N SER A 396 4.10 27.36 1.20
CA SER A 396 5.42 27.72 0.66
C SER A 396 5.89 29.10 1.12
#